data_AF-A0A8D5U755-F1
#
_entry.id   AF-A0A8D5U755-F1
#
_cell.length_a   1.000
_cell.length_b   1.000
_cell.length_c   1.000
_cell.angle_alpha   90.00
_cell.angle_beta   90.00
_cell.angle_gamma   90.00
#
_symmetry.space_group_name_H-M   'P 1'
#
loop_
_entity.id
_entity.type
_entity.pdbx_description
1 polymer ?
#
loop_
_entity_poly.entity_id
_entity_poly.type
_entity_poly.pdbx_seq_one_letter_code
_entity_poly.pdbx_strand_id
1 'polypeptide(L)'
;MALLRRGEKKIFHIDSLNQHMREVIKTVMDVNLNDVVRYYGLRYLSPKIGEPIFIPYGRLDGNFRKFEDAFDKLYEEIEKVKEEGLRQYSEWYPNSMFLNHYRIVFYSYTDQDDGVLYGIGAEPLAVTPTTSYPIDKIQDGDVVVGMQLFNIALMKGLKLKFYDLIRDRREEIIEAYNWLYTQFHAKYDTKDKVFLTDIATYYMKRFFGVIDNLAKNTEFATELKGKRAIVPIVESRAKKDGPIKEVMEKEFYDYIDQGNYYKVEAIPAIYNREFVGKLLKAIMNGFDEILLLSEKKIQIPEELKELKVTDQGERFVLLSK
;
A
#
# COMPACT_ATOMS: atom_id res chain seq x y z
N MET A 1 7.50 -25.27 -21.15
CA MET A 1 7.76 -24.27 -22.20
C MET A 1 8.84 -23.38 -21.65
N ALA A 2 9.97 -23.24 -22.35
CA ALA A 2 11.08 -22.41 -21.89
C ALA A 2 10.61 -20.99 -21.55
N LEU A 3 10.95 -20.55 -20.35
CA LEU A 3 10.70 -19.19 -19.87
C LEU A 3 11.64 -18.19 -20.53
N LEU A 4 12.82 -18.61 -20.96
CA LEU A 4 13.67 -17.81 -21.83
C LEU A 4 13.41 -18.14 -23.30
N ARG A 5 13.32 -17.09 -24.12
CA ARG A 5 13.34 -17.29 -25.58
C ARG A 5 14.75 -17.69 -26.01
N ARG A 6 14.85 -18.50 -27.06
CA ARG A 6 16.14 -18.92 -27.62
C ARG A 6 16.96 -17.68 -27.99
N GLY A 7 18.10 -17.49 -27.32
CA GLY A 7 19.00 -16.34 -27.50
C GLY A 7 18.93 -15.28 -26.39
N GLU A 8 18.02 -15.39 -25.42
CA GLU A 8 18.00 -14.51 -24.24
C GLU A 8 19.17 -14.83 -23.30
N LYS A 9 19.84 -13.78 -22.82
CA LYS A 9 21.01 -13.90 -21.94
C LYS A 9 20.57 -14.39 -20.56
N LYS A 10 21.20 -15.44 -20.05
CA LYS A 10 20.96 -15.91 -18.69
C LYS A 10 21.76 -15.07 -17.70
N ILE A 11 21.06 -14.39 -16.78
CA ILE A 11 21.65 -13.56 -15.73
C ILE A 11 21.27 -14.13 -14.37
N PHE A 12 22.28 -14.39 -13.52
CA PHE A 12 22.10 -15.07 -12.24
C PHE A 12 22.03 -14.12 -11.04
N HIS A 13 22.37 -12.85 -11.22
CA HIS A 13 22.37 -11.87 -10.14
C HIS A 13 22.04 -10.47 -10.67
N ILE A 14 21.30 -9.68 -9.90
CA ILE A 14 20.92 -8.31 -10.26
C ILE A 14 22.15 -7.42 -10.54
N ASP A 15 23.27 -7.66 -9.85
CA ASP A 15 24.53 -6.90 -10.06
C ASP A 15 25.13 -7.08 -11.47
N SER A 16 24.68 -8.09 -12.23
CA SER A 16 25.10 -8.30 -13.62
C SER A 16 24.24 -7.53 -14.65
N LEU A 17 23.16 -6.88 -14.21
CA LEU A 17 22.40 -5.96 -15.04
C LEU A 17 23.15 -4.64 -15.22
N ASN A 18 22.80 -3.90 -16.28
CA ASN A 18 23.20 -2.50 -16.41
C ASN A 18 22.82 -1.71 -15.14
N GLN A 19 23.71 -0.81 -14.73
CA GLN A 19 23.55 0.02 -13.52
C GLN A 19 22.18 0.70 -13.45
N HIS A 20 21.68 1.28 -14.54
CA HIS A 20 20.39 1.97 -14.54
C HIS A 20 19.24 1.03 -14.21
N MET A 21 19.22 -0.17 -14.80
CA MET A 21 18.18 -1.16 -14.51
C MET A 21 18.29 -1.67 -13.07
N ARG A 22 19.50 -1.94 -12.59
CA ARG A 22 19.73 -2.36 -11.20
C ARG A 22 19.19 -1.33 -10.20
N GLU A 23 19.56 -0.06 -10.37
CA GLU A 23 19.16 1.03 -9.47
C GLU A 23 17.65 1.30 -9.55
N VAL A 24 17.04 1.21 -10.73
CA VAL A 24 15.58 1.31 -10.92
C VAL A 24 14.83 0.20 -10.18
N ILE A 25 15.23 -1.07 -10.37
CA ILE A 25 14.58 -2.20 -9.70
C ILE A 25 14.65 -2.02 -8.18
N LYS A 26 15.85 -1.77 -7.64
CA LYS A 26 16.04 -1.56 -6.20
C LYS A 26 15.17 -0.42 -5.67
N THR A 27 15.22 0.74 -6.32
CA THR A 27 14.42 1.92 -5.95
C THR A 27 12.92 1.60 -5.89
N VAL A 28 12.38 0.95 -6.93
CA VAL A 28 10.93 0.63 -7.00
C VAL A 28 10.52 -0.39 -5.94
N MET A 29 11.38 -1.35 -5.63
CA MET A 29 11.12 -2.37 -4.61
C MET A 29 10.98 -1.78 -3.19
N ASP A 30 11.76 -0.74 -2.88
CA ASP A 30 11.71 -0.07 -1.58
C ASP A 30 10.39 0.68 -1.36
N VAL A 31 9.86 1.34 -2.39
CA VAL A 31 8.67 2.21 -2.28
C VAL A 31 7.34 1.52 -2.61
N ASN A 32 7.11 0.33 -2.08
CA ASN A 32 5.89 -0.45 -2.34
C ASN A 32 4.59 0.11 -1.70
N LEU A 33 4.68 1.03 -0.73
CA LEU A 33 3.54 1.70 -0.07
C LEU A 33 2.52 0.74 0.59
N ASN A 34 2.96 -0.37 1.18
CA ASN A 34 2.06 -1.40 1.74
C ASN A 34 1.04 -0.86 2.79
N ASP A 35 1.40 0.10 3.61
CA ASP A 35 0.50 0.74 4.60
C ASP A 35 -0.55 1.63 3.92
N VAL A 36 -0.16 2.44 2.94
CA VAL A 36 -1.08 3.27 2.16
C VAL A 36 -2.04 2.42 1.33
N VAL A 37 -1.54 1.30 0.78
CA VAL A 37 -2.36 0.27 0.12
C VAL A 37 -3.44 -0.27 1.06
N ARG A 38 -3.05 -0.65 2.28
CA ARG A 38 -4.01 -1.10 3.32
C ARG A 38 -4.98 0.00 3.74
N TYR A 39 -4.53 1.25 3.83
CA TYR A 39 -5.39 2.39 4.12
C TYR A 39 -6.54 2.52 3.11
N TYR A 40 -6.29 2.26 1.83
CA TYR A 40 -7.32 2.25 0.78
C TYR A 40 -8.11 0.94 0.67
N GLY A 41 -7.96 0.02 1.65
CA GLY A 41 -8.62 -1.30 1.63
C GLY A 41 -8.09 -2.23 0.53
N LEU A 42 -6.96 -1.90 -0.08
CA LEU A 42 -6.35 -2.66 -1.16
C LEU A 42 -5.29 -3.63 -0.63
N ARG A 43 -4.82 -4.54 -1.49
CA ARG A 43 -3.66 -5.39 -1.20
C ARG A 43 -2.90 -5.76 -2.47
N TYR A 44 -1.59 -5.93 -2.36
CA TYR A 44 -0.85 -6.71 -3.35
C TYR A 44 -1.12 -8.19 -3.10
N LEU A 45 -1.42 -8.92 -4.17
CA LEU A 45 -1.71 -10.35 -4.09
C LEU A 45 -0.42 -11.13 -4.18
N SER A 46 -0.10 -11.86 -3.12
CA SER A 46 1.01 -12.80 -3.15
C SER A 46 0.70 -14.00 -4.03
N PRO A 47 1.69 -14.55 -4.75
CA PRO A 47 1.50 -15.78 -5.48
C PRO A 47 1.22 -16.97 -4.55
N LYS A 48 0.42 -17.95 -5.00
CA LYS A 48 0.22 -19.22 -4.27
C LYS A 48 1.20 -20.32 -4.70
N ILE A 49 1.49 -20.43 -6.00
CA ILE A 49 2.40 -21.45 -6.56
C ILE A 49 3.17 -20.82 -7.73
N GLY A 50 4.48 -20.67 -7.60
CA GLY A 50 5.28 -19.94 -8.60
C GLY A 50 4.88 -18.46 -8.68
N GLU A 51 5.66 -17.62 -9.35
CA GLU A 51 5.23 -16.25 -9.64
C GLU A 51 4.68 -16.19 -11.08
N PRO A 52 3.37 -15.95 -11.27
CA PRO A 52 2.78 -15.90 -12.61
C PRO A 52 3.27 -14.73 -13.46
N ILE A 53 3.59 -13.59 -12.85
CA ILE A 53 4.13 -12.41 -13.54
C ILE A 53 5.62 -12.33 -13.20
N PHE A 54 6.37 -13.29 -13.73
CA PHE A 54 7.82 -13.40 -13.56
C PHE A 54 8.57 -12.86 -14.78
N ILE A 55 9.56 -12.01 -14.53
CA ILE A 55 10.42 -11.44 -15.57
C ILE A 55 11.87 -11.81 -15.25
N PRO A 56 12.51 -12.70 -16.04
CA PRO A 56 13.90 -13.05 -15.83
C PRO A 56 14.81 -11.85 -16.13
N TYR A 57 15.90 -11.70 -15.37
CA TYR A 57 16.84 -10.58 -15.54
C TYR A 57 17.37 -10.45 -16.97
N GLY A 58 17.52 -11.56 -17.69
CA GLY A 58 17.92 -11.55 -19.11
C GLY A 58 17.08 -10.64 -20.00
N ARG A 59 15.78 -10.49 -19.72
CA ARG A 59 14.86 -9.62 -20.46
C ARG A 59 14.92 -8.16 -20.03
N LEU A 60 15.46 -7.91 -18.84
CA LEU A 60 15.69 -6.58 -18.29
C LEU A 60 17.10 -6.06 -18.63
N ASP A 61 17.95 -6.87 -19.25
CA ASP A 61 19.28 -6.43 -19.69
C ASP A 61 19.18 -5.49 -20.91
N GLY A 62 20.11 -4.54 -20.98
CA GLY A 62 20.11 -3.53 -22.03
C GLY A 62 21.12 -2.41 -21.81
N ASN A 63 21.33 -1.61 -22.86
CA ASN A 63 22.21 -0.45 -22.83
C ASN A 63 21.40 0.84 -22.59
N PHE A 64 20.96 1.03 -21.35
CA PHE A 64 20.22 2.23 -20.96
C PHE A 64 21.15 3.42 -20.76
N ARG A 65 20.72 4.59 -21.25
CA ARG A 65 21.42 5.87 -21.07
C ARG A 65 20.76 6.77 -20.03
N LYS A 66 19.54 6.41 -19.61
CA LYS A 66 18.69 7.14 -18.67
C LYS A 66 17.95 6.15 -17.78
N PHE A 67 17.58 6.58 -16.57
CA PHE A 67 16.83 5.74 -15.63
C PHE A 67 15.38 5.53 -16.06
N GLU A 68 14.80 6.52 -16.75
CA GLU A 68 13.45 6.48 -17.30
C GLU A 68 13.34 5.37 -18.36
N ASP A 69 14.33 5.24 -19.26
CA ASP A 69 14.36 4.18 -20.27
C ASP A 69 14.37 2.78 -19.61
N ALA A 70 15.10 2.63 -18.49
CA ALA A 70 15.15 1.38 -17.74
C ALA A 70 13.83 1.11 -16.99
N PHE A 71 13.20 2.14 -16.44
CA PHE A 71 11.87 2.04 -15.82
C PHE A 71 10.80 1.65 -16.84
N ASP A 72 10.80 2.28 -18.01
CA ASP A 72 9.85 1.97 -19.07
C ASP A 72 10.02 0.54 -19.55
N LYS A 73 11.28 0.08 -19.71
CA LYS A 73 11.59 -1.31 -20.04
C LYS A 73 11.06 -2.30 -19.00
N LEU A 74 11.24 -1.99 -17.71
CA LEU A 74 10.72 -2.81 -16.61
C LEU A 74 9.20 -3.01 -16.74
N TYR A 75 8.45 -1.93 -16.93
CA TYR A 75 6.99 -2.01 -17.09
C TYR A 75 6.58 -2.64 -18.43
N GLU A 76 7.31 -2.40 -19.51
CA GLU A 76 7.08 -3.04 -20.81
C GLU A 76 7.15 -4.57 -20.71
N GLU A 77 8.13 -5.11 -19.99
CA GLU A 77 8.24 -6.55 -19.78
C GLU A 77 7.12 -7.13 -18.91
N ILE A 78 6.64 -6.38 -17.90
CA ILE A 78 5.46 -6.76 -17.11
C ILE A 78 4.22 -6.82 -18.03
N GLU A 79 4.01 -5.80 -18.85
CA GLU A 79 2.85 -5.70 -19.76
C GLU A 79 2.77 -6.87 -20.75
N LYS A 80 3.92 -7.41 -21.19
CA LYS A 80 3.98 -8.58 -22.10
C LYS A 80 3.48 -9.88 -21.48
N VAL A 81 3.56 -10.02 -20.16
CA VAL A 81 3.24 -11.28 -19.45
C VAL A 81 2.04 -11.15 -18.51
N LYS A 82 1.59 -9.93 -18.22
CA LYS A 82 0.54 -9.69 -17.23
C LYS A 82 -0.77 -10.38 -17.55
N GLU A 83 -1.20 -10.48 -18.81
CA GLU A 83 -2.51 -11.06 -19.13
C GLU A 83 -2.60 -12.53 -18.71
N GLU A 84 -1.56 -13.29 -19.05
CA GLU A 84 -1.42 -14.69 -18.64
C GLU A 84 -1.27 -14.82 -17.12
N GLY A 85 -0.42 -13.99 -16.51
CA GLY A 85 -0.20 -14.05 -15.07
C GLY A 85 -1.46 -13.66 -14.26
N LEU A 86 -2.18 -12.62 -14.68
CA LEU A 86 -3.44 -12.19 -14.06
C LEU A 86 -4.53 -13.26 -14.21
N ARG A 87 -4.54 -14.04 -15.30
CA ARG A 87 -5.42 -15.20 -15.41
C ARG A 87 -5.15 -16.23 -14.31
N GLN A 88 -3.88 -16.55 -14.04
CA GLN A 88 -3.53 -17.47 -12.94
C GLN A 88 -3.87 -16.88 -11.57
N TYR A 89 -3.58 -15.59 -11.35
CA TYR A 89 -4.04 -14.90 -10.13
C TYR A 89 -5.56 -14.95 -9.97
N SER A 90 -6.33 -14.89 -11.07
CA SER A 90 -7.81 -14.97 -11.01
C SER A 90 -8.30 -16.34 -10.55
N GLU A 91 -7.59 -17.42 -10.84
CA GLU A 91 -7.92 -18.75 -10.31
C GLU A 91 -7.72 -18.80 -8.79
N TRP A 92 -6.71 -18.10 -8.28
CA TRP A 92 -6.41 -18.04 -6.85
C TRP A 92 -7.29 -17.05 -6.09
N TYR A 93 -7.74 -16.00 -6.77
CA TYR A 93 -8.49 -14.86 -6.22
C TYR A 93 -9.70 -14.54 -7.11
N PRO A 94 -10.69 -15.44 -7.22
CA PRO A 94 -11.76 -15.40 -8.24
C PRO A 94 -12.73 -14.22 -8.17
N ASN A 95 -12.69 -13.44 -7.09
CA ASN A 95 -13.57 -12.29 -6.87
C ASN A 95 -12.77 -10.99 -6.66
N SER A 96 -11.49 -11.01 -7.03
CA SER A 96 -10.61 -9.84 -6.94
C SER A 96 -10.62 -9.06 -8.24
N MET A 97 -10.58 -7.73 -8.13
CA MET A 97 -10.39 -6.83 -9.26
C MET A 97 -8.93 -6.38 -9.28
N PHE A 98 -8.21 -6.78 -10.32
CA PHE A 98 -6.81 -6.41 -10.51
C PHE A 98 -6.69 -4.98 -11.01
N LEU A 99 -5.72 -4.26 -10.46
CA LEU A 99 -5.41 -2.88 -10.80
C LEU A 99 -4.04 -2.82 -11.48
N ASN A 100 -3.84 -1.86 -12.38
CA ASN A 100 -2.60 -1.75 -13.15
C ASN A 100 -1.46 -1.09 -12.36
N HIS A 101 -1.10 -1.70 -11.24
CA HIS A 101 0.04 -1.34 -10.40
C HIS A 101 0.56 -2.61 -9.74
N TYR A 102 1.88 -2.77 -9.62
CA TYR A 102 2.50 -4.04 -9.23
C TYR A 102 3.59 -3.80 -8.21
N ARG A 103 3.57 -4.55 -7.11
CA ARG A 103 4.68 -4.63 -6.18
C ARG A 103 5.77 -5.49 -6.80
N ILE A 104 6.94 -4.89 -6.99
CA ILE A 104 8.10 -5.60 -7.51
C ILE A 104 8.81 -6.33 -6.36
N VAL A 105 9.16 -7.60 -6.56
CA VAL A 105 9.87 -8.43 -5.60
C VAL A 105 11.00 -9.19 -6.27
N PHE A 106 12.06 -9.53 -5.53
CA PHE A 106 13.05 -10.47 -6.04
C PHE A 106 12.43 -11.87 -6.12
N TYR A 107 12.66 -12.55 -7.23
CA TYR A 107 12.14 -13.89 -7.42
C TYR A 107 13.13 -14.78 -8.17
N SER A 108 13.04 -16.08 -7.90
CA SER A 108 13.74 -17.10 -8.66
C SER A 108 12.78 -18.22 -9.02
N TYR A 109 12.82 -18.67 -10.27
CA TYR A 109 11.99 -19.74 -10.78
C TYR A 109 12.88 -20.89 -11.25
N THR A 110 12.48 -22.14 -11.00
CA THR A 110 13.19 -23.31 -11.52
C THR A 110 12.43 -23.84 -12.72
N ASP A 111 13.04 -23.73 -13.90
CA ASP A 111 12.54 -24.28 -15.15
C ASP A 111 13.23 -25.61 -15.47
N GLN A 112 12.53 -26.53 -16.15
CA GLN A 112 13.08 -27.84 -16.49
C GLN A 112 14.15 -27.76 -17.60
N ASP A 113 14.00 -26.84 -18.55
CA ASP A 113 14.90 -26.67 -19.69
C ASP A 113 16.02 -25.69 -19.36
N ASP A 114 15.68 -24.59 -18.67
CA ASP A 114 16.59 -23.50 -18.39
C ASP A 114 17.24 -23.56 -16.99
N GLY A 115 16.86 -24.52 -16.13
CA GLY A 115 17.31 -24.60 -14.74
C GLY A 115 16.85 -23.41 -13.90
N VAL A 116 17.63 -22.99 -12.90
CA VAL A 116 17.27 -21.83 -12.06
C VAL A 116 17.43 -20.52 -12.84
N LEU A 117 16.35 -19.75 -12.88
CA LEU A 117 16.25 -18.42 -13.45
C LEU A 117 16.04 -17.40 -12.33
N TYR A 118 16.77 -16.30 -12.39
CA TYR A 118 16.65 -15.18 -11.46
C TYR A 118 16.02 -13.99 -12.17
N GLY A 119 15.21 -13.24 -11.43
CA GLY A 119 14.46 -12.14 -11.99
C GLY A 119 13.67 -11.41 -10.92
N ILE A 120 12.60 -10.78 -11.39
CA ILE A 120 11.62 -10.13 -10.53
C ILE A 120 10.27 -10.84 -10.64
N GLY A 121 9.51 -10.77 -9.56
CA GLY A 121 8.07 -10.95 -9.58
C GLY A 121 7.36 -9.61 -9.56
N ALA A 122 6.20 -9.55 -10.20
CA ALA A 122 5.33 -8.38 -10.21
C ALA A 122 3.95 -8.74 -9.67
N GLU A 123 3.78 -8.55 -8.36
CA GLU A 123 2.56 -8.93 -7.65
C GLU A 123 1.48 -7.86 -7.85
N PRO A 124 0.29 -8.19 -8.39
CA PRO A 124 -0.70 -7.21 -8.76
C PRO A 124 -1.38 -6.60 -7.53
N LEU A 125 -1.56 -5.28 -7.56
CA LEU A 125 -2.47 -4.58 -6.66
C LEU A 125 -3.91 -4.99 -6.99
N ALA A 126 -4.73 -5.22 -5.98
CA ALA A 126 -6.12 -5.63 -6.19
C ALA A 126 -7.07 -5.08 -5.13
N VAL A 127 -8.31 -4.87 -5.57
CA VAL A 127 -9.48 -4.77 -4.70
C VAL A 127 -9.95 -6.19 -4.39
N THR A 128 -10.19 -6.50 -3.12
CA THR A 128 -10.62 -7.85 -2.72
C THR A 128 -11.87 -7.81 -1.85
N PRO A 129 -12.74 -8.84 -1.92
CA PRO A 129 -14.03 -8.82 -1.24
C PRO A 129 -13.92 -9.11 0.27
N THR A 130 -12.71 -9.37 0.75
CA THR A 130 -12.42 -9.72 2.14
C THR A 130 -11.88 -8.51 2.88
N THR A 131 -12.30 -8.35 4.13
CA THR A 131 -11.70 -7.42 5.08
C THR A 131 -11.61 -8.09 6.45
N SER A 132 -10.70 -7.60 7.29
CA SER A 132 -10.56 -8.01 8.69
C SER A 132 -11.69 -7.46 9.58
N TYR A 133 -12.40 -6.44 9.10
CA TYR A 133 -13.48 -5.75 9.81
C TYR A 133 -14.85 -6.45 9.68
N PRO A 134 -15.73 -6.35 10.69
CA PRO A 134 -17.09 -6.89 10.64
C PRO A 134 -18.00 -6.05 9.72
N ILE A 135 -18.24 -6.57 8.52
CA ILE A 135 -18.98 -5.88 7.45
C ILE A 135 -20.50 -5.89 7.61
N ASP A 136 -21.05 -6.79 8.41
CA ASP A 136 -22.49 -6.94 8.68
C ASP A 136 -23.07 -5.77 9.47
N LYS A 137 -22.22 -4.98 10.13
CA LYS A 137 -22.60 -3.80 10.91
C LYS A 137 -22.65 -2.51 10.07
N ILE A 138 -22.09 -2.53 8.87
CA ILE A 138 -21.99 -1.39 7.96
C ILE A 138 -23.30 -1.25 7.18
N GLN A 139 -23.79 -0.01 7.01
CA GLN A 139 -25.04 0.30 6.32
C GLN A 139 -24.84 1.42 5.30
N ASP A 140 -25.74 1.48 4.32
CA ASP A 140 -25.76 2.59 3.36
C ASP A 140 -25.97 3.93 4.07
N GLY A 141 -25.30 4.98 3.58
CA GLY A 141 -25.34 6.32 4.15
C GLY A 141 -24.36 6.57 5.29
N ASP A 142 -23.66 5.54 5.77
CA ASP A 142 -22.59 5.71 6.76
C ASP A 142 -21.43 6.56 6.19
N VAL A 143 -20.82 7.35 7.08
CA VAL A 143 -19.60 8.09 6.79
C VAL A 143 -18.41 7.34 7.37
N VAL A 144 -17.55 6.81 6.51
CA VAL A 144 -16.29 6.15 6.90
C VAL A 144 -15.21 7.21 7.06
N VAL A 145 -14.56 7.23 8.21
CA VAL A 145 -13.40 8.08 8.48
C VAL A 145 -12.14 7.33 8.06
N GLY A 146 -11.54 7.73 6.95
CA GLY A 146 -10.53 6.96 6.24
C GLY A 146 -11.10 6.20 5.04
N MET A 147 -10.30 5.32 4.43
CA MET A 147 -10.63 4.59 3.19
C MET A 147 -10.54 3.06 3.33
N GLN A 148 -10.34 2.54 4.55
CA GLN A 148 -10.00 1.13 4.80
C GLN A 148 -11.11 0.14 4.39
N LEU A 149 -12.33 0.65 4.22
CA LEU A 149 -13.51 -0.12 3.82
C LEU A 149 -13.88 0.08 2.34
N PHE A 150 -13.03 0.78 1.58
CA PHE A 150 -13.31 1.15 0.21
C PHE A 150 -13.49 -0.08 -0.70
N ASN A 151 -12.70 -1.13 -0.48
CA ASN A 151 -12.87 -2.40 -1.17
C ASN A 151 -14.24 -3.05 -0.95
N ILE A 152 -14.76 -2.97 0.27
CA ILE A 152 -16.08 -3.54 0.59
C ILE A 152 -17.18 -2.70 -0.04
N ALA A 153 -17.07 -1.37 -0.02
CA ALA A 153 -18.02 -0.51 -0.71
C ALA A 153 -18.10 -0.84 -2.21
N LEU A 154 -16.95 -0.99 -2.87
CA LEU A 154 -16.88 -1.35 -4.29
C LEU A 154 -17.45 -2.75 -4.57
N MET A 155 -16.98 -3.76 -3.83
CA MET A 155 -17.31 -5.16 -4.11
C MET A 155 -18.73 -5.56 -3.70
N LYS A 156 -19.30 -4.88 -2.70
CA LYS A 156 -20.65 -5.16 -2.21
C LYS A 156 -21.70 -4.13 -2.65
N GLY A 157 -21.28 -3.07 -3.33
CA GLY A 157 -22.18 -2.00 -3.78
C GLY A 157 -22.76 -1.17 -2.62
N LEU A 158 -22.06 -1.05 -1.49
CA LEU A 158 -22.50 -0.23 -0.37
C LEU A 158 -22.33 1.26 -0.71
N LYS A 159 -23.35 2.06 -0.42
CA LYS A 159 -23.35 3.51 -0.64
C LYS A 159 -22.77 4.23 0.57
N LEU A 160 -21.45 4.13 0.72
CA LEU A 160 -20.71 4.78 1.79
C LEU A 160 -20.15 6.13 1.33
N LYS A 161 -20.04 7.06 2.28
CA LYS A 161 -19.27 8.31 2.08
C LYS A 161 -17.93 8.19 2.77
N PHE A 162 -16.87 8.66 2.14
CA PHE A 162 -15.53 8.54 2.70
C PHE A 162 -14.93 9.90 3.03
N TYR A 163 -14.42 10.04 4.25
CA TYR A 163 -13.58 11.16 4.65
C TYR A 163 -12.11 10.74 4.51
N ASP A 164 -11.53 10.93 3.32
CA ASP A 164 -10.16 10.52 3.00
C ASP A 164 -9.13 11.46 3.67
N LEU A 165 -8.67 11.02 4.84
CA LEU A 165 -7.66 11.69 5.67
C LEU A 165 -6.30 11.92 4.99
N ILE A 166 -5.96 11.17 3.94
CA ILE A 166 -4.62 11.26 3.33
C ILE A 166 -4.63 11.86 1.93
N ARG A 167 -5.80 12.12 1.36
CA ARG A 167 -5.97 12.65 0.00
C ARG A 167 -5.10 13.89 -0.25
N ASP A 168 -5.14 14.85 0.67
CA ASP A 168 -4.42 16.12 0.56
C ASP A 168 -2.97 16.04 1.07
N ARG A 169 -2.56 14.87 1.61
CA ARG A 169 -1.22 14.62 2.13
C ARG A 169 -0.37 13.72 1.22
N ARG A 170 -0.84 13.38 0.01
CA ARG A 170 -0.17 12.42 -0.87
C ARG A 170 1.25 12.84 -1.29
N GLU A 171 1.45 14.12 -1.62
CA GLU A 171 2.80 14.62 -1.94
C GLU A 171 3.73 14.56 -0.71
N GLU A 172 3.19 14.79 0.48
CA GLU A 172 3.95 14.69 1.73
C GLU A 172 4.31 13.23 2.07
N ILE A 173 3.43 12.28 1.78
CA ILE A 173 3.73 10.84 1.87
C ILE A 173 4.89 10.47 0.94
N ILE A 174 4.83 10.94 -0.31
CA ILE A 174 5.89 10.72 -1.31
C ILE A 174 7.22 11.29 -0.82
N GLU A 175 7.22 12.54 -0.32
CA GLU A 175 8.42 13.18 0.21
C GLU A 175 8.99 12.39 1.40
N ALA A 176 8.14 11.94 2.32
CA ALA A 176 8.55 11.17 3.48
C ALA A 176 9.20 9.84 3.09
N TYR A 177 8.62 9.08 2.15
CA TYR A 177 9.23 7.82 1.68
C TYR A 177 10.53 8.04 0.91
N ASN A 178 10.60 9.07 0.06
CA ASN A 178 11.83 9.41 -0.65
C ASN A 178 12.96 9.77 0.32
N TRP A 179 12.66 10.58 1.35
CA TRP A 179 13.62 10.88 2.41
C TRP A 179 14.05 9.61 3.13
N LEU A 180 13.09 8.79 3.57
CA LEU A 180 13.33 7.59 4.35
C LEU A 180 14.31 6.64 3.64
N TYR A 181 14.08 6.36 2.36
CA TYR A 181 14.93 5.44 1.62
C TYR A 181 16.23 6.07 1.13
N THR A 182 16.26 7.37 0.89
CA THR A 182 17.53 8.08 0.68
C THR A 182 18.43 7.97 1.91
N GLN A 183 17.88 8.09 3.14
CA GLN A 183 18.65 7.87 4.37
C GLN A 183 19.12 6.43 4.51
N PHE A 184 18.27 5.46 4.18
CA PHE A 184 18.63 4.03 4.20
C PHE A 184 19.83 3.74 3.30
N HIS A 185 19.77 4.13 2.02
CA HIS A 185 20.86 3.91 1.07
C HIS A 185 22.13 4.65 1.45
N ALA A 186 22.02 5.88 1.97
CA ALA A 186 23.18 6.65 2.40
C ALA A 186 23.92 5.99 3.60
N LYS A 187 23.18 5.40 4.55
CA LYS A 187 23.74 4.85 5.79
C LYS A 187 24.10 3.37 5.71
N TYR A 188 23.34 2.55 4.99
CA TYR A 188 23.45 1.08 5.05
C TYR A 188 23.75 0.40 3.70
N ASP A 189 23.42 0.99 2.55
CA ASP A 189 23.78 0.38 1.26
C ASP A 189 25.21 0.73 0.86
N THR A 190 26.15 -0.06 1.40
CA THR A 190 27.60 0.12 1.16
C THR A 190 28.02 -0.12 -0.29
N LYS A 191 27.17 -0.75 -1.12
CA LYS A 191 27.50 -1.12 -2.50
C LYS A 191 26.75 -0.26 -3.54
N ASP A 192 25.52 0.15 -3.25
CA ASP A 192 24.71 1.03 -4.10
C ASP A 192 24.05 2.13 -3.24
N LYS A 193 24.79 3.21 -2.99
CA LYS A 193 24.29 4.39 -2.23
C LYS A 193 23.23 5.22 -2.96
N VAL A 194 22.81 4.78 -4.15
CA VAL A 194 21.96 5.55 -5.04
C VAL A 194 20.51 5.14 -4.84
N PHE A 195 19.69 6.11 -4.44
CA PHE A 195 18.24 6.02 -4.43
C PHE A 195 17.69 7.04 -5.43
N LEU A 196 16.92 6.58 -6.42
CA LEU A 196 16.46 7.41 -7.53
C LEU A 196 15.14 8.10 -7.17
N THR A 197 15.20 9.25 -6.51
CA THR A 197 14.01 9.98 -6.03
C THR A 197 12.97 10.27 -7.11
N ASP A 198 13.40 10.57 -8.33
CA ASP A 198 12.49 10.89 -9.44
C ASP A 198 11.72 9.64 -9.92
N ILE A 199 12.41 8.50 -10.00
CA ILE A 199 11.80 7.21 -10.35
C ILE A 199 10.85 6.74 -9.24
N ALA A 200 11.27 6.85 -7.98
CA ALA A 200 10.43 6.53 -6.83
C ALA A 200 9.16 7.41 -6.80
N THR A 201 9.32 8.72 -7.00
CA THR A 201 8.22 9.68 -7.09
C THR A 201 7.26 9.31 -8.22
N TYR A 202 7.78 9.02 -9.41
CA TYR A 202 6.95 8.63 -10.54
C TYR A 202 6.17 7.34 -10.26
N TYR A 203 6.82 6.32 -9.69
CA TYR A 203 6.18 5.06 -9.30
C TYR A 203 5.05 5.27 -8.26
N MET A 204 5.30 6.06 -7.21
CA MET A 204 4.28 6.37 -6.19
C MET A 204 3.14 7.24 -6.76
N LYS A 205 3.42 8.18 -7.67
CA LYS A 205 2.37 8.95 -8.36
C LYS A 205 1.51 8.07 -9.26
N ARG A 206 2.09 7.07 -9.93
CA ARG A 206 1.30 6.06 -10.67
C ARG A 206 0.36 5.29 -9.74
N PHE A 207 0.81 4.91 -8.54
CA PHE A 207 -0.06 4.31 -7.52
C PHE A 207 -1.26 5.21 -7.19
N PHE A 208 -1.03 6.48 -6.83
CA PHE A 208 -2.14 7.40 -6.52
C PHE A 208 -3.04 7.67 -7.71
N GLY A 209 -2.51 7.70 -8.93
CA GLY A 209 -3.32 7.77 -10.15
C GLY A 209 -4.24 6.56 -10.34
N VAL A 210 -3.83 5.36 -9.92
CA VAL A 210 -4.69 4.16 -9.89
C VAL A 210 -5.80 4.34 -8.84
N ILE A 211 -5.47 4.86 -7.66
CA ILE A 211 -6.48 5.17 -6.61
C ILE A 211 -7.51 6.17 -7.11
N ASP A 212 -7.07 7.26 -7.74
CA ASP A 212 -7.99 8.29 -8.26
C ASP A 212 -8.91 7.75 -9.33
N ASN A 213 -8.39 6.92 -10.23
CA ASN A 213 -9.20 6.24 -11.23
C ASN A 213 -10.24 5.31 -10.60
N LEU A 214 -9.85 4.57 -9.56
CA LEU A 214 -10.73 3.67 -8.83
C LEU A 214 -11.82 4.43 -8.06
N ALA A 215 -11.49 5.59 -7.51
CA ALA A 215 -12.38 6.39 -6.67
C ALA A 215 -13.23 7.44 -7.42
N LYS A 216 -13.23 7.43 -8.77
CA LYS A 216 -13.98 8.40 -9.60
C LYS A 216 -15.45 8.54 -9.25
N ASN A 217 -16.10 7.44 -8.87
CA ASN A 217 -17.53 7.38 -8.56
C ASN A 217 -17.82 7.31 -7.05
N THR A 218 -16.80 7.53 -6.23
CA THR A 218 -16.92 7.47 -4.77
C THR A 218 -17.43 8.80 -4.24
N GLU A 219 -18.40 8.75 -3.31
CA GLU A 219 -18.83 9.94 -2.60
C GLU A 219 -17.85 10.27 -1.47
N PHE A 220 -17.31 11.48 -1.50
CA PHE A 220 -16.42 11.97 -0.45
C PHE A 220 -17.17 12.90 0.50
N ALA A 221 -17.02 12.67 1.80
CA ALA A 221 -17.50 13.59 2.82
C ALA A 221 -16.53 14.77 2.92
N THR A 222 -17.06 16.00 2.86
CA THR A 222 -16.28 17.23 3.06
C THR A 222 -16.28 17.69 4.52
N GLU A 223 -17.18 17.14 5.33
CA GLU A 223 -17.35 17.46 6.74
C GLU A 223 -17.60 16.19 7.56
N LEU A 224 -17.13 16.18 8.81
CA LEU A 224 -17.34 15.09 9.76
C LEU A 224 -18.69 15.26 10.47
N LYS A 225 -19.79 15.09 9.72
CA LYS A 225 -21.15 15.09 10.27
C LYS A 225 -22.06 14.10 9.56
N GLY A 226 -23.06 13.59 10.26
CA GLY A 226 -24.05 12.66 9.72
C GLY A 226 -24.75 11.87 10.81
N LYS A 227 -25.53 10.86 10.43
CA LYS A 227 -26.20 9.99 11.41
C LYS A 227 -25.20 9.10 12.13
N ARG A 228 -24.38 8.36 11.36
CA ARG A 228 -23.44 7.38 11.88
C ARG A 228 -22.06 7.50 11.20
N ALA A 229 -21.02 7.51 12.04
CA ALA A 229 -19.63 7.43 11.60
C ALA A 229 -19.10 6.01 11.77
N ILE A 230 -18.27 5.55 10.83
CA ILE A 230 -17.46 4.35 10.97
C ILE A 230 -16.01 4.77 11.12
N VAL A 231 -15.35 4.31 12.18
CA VAL A 231 -13.98 4.66 12.49
C VAL A 231 -13.13 3.39 12.62
N PRO A 232 -12.42 2.99 11.55
CA PRO A 232 -11.38 1.99 11.64
C PRO A 232 -10.22 2.50 12.50
N ILE A 233 -9.97 1.82 13.62
CA ILE A 233 -8.87 2.14 14.53
C ILE A 233 -7.56 1.70 13.89
N VAL A 234 -6.63 2.64 13.79
CA VAL A 234 -5.25 2.41 13.36
C VAL A 234 -4.35 2.47 14.59
N GLU A 235 -3.58 1.42 14.82
CA GLU A 235 -2.55 1.46 15.86
C GLU A 235 -1.41 2.37 15.43
N SER A 236 -1.05 3.31 16.29
CA SER A 236 0.10 4.19 16.08
C SER A 236 0.93 4.31 17.34
N ARG A 237 2.25 4.25 17.17
CA ARG A 237 3.21 4.63 18.21
C ARG A 237 3.46 6.13 18.26
N ALA A 238 3.17 6.84 17.16
CA ALA A 238 3.42 8.27 17.05
C ALA A 238 2.48 9.05 17.96
N LYS A 239 3.05 9.95 18.76
CA LYS A 239 2.26 10.73 19.72
C LYS A 239 1.88 12.09 19.18
N LYS A 240 2.84 12.77 18.54
CA LYS A 240 2.73 14.17 18.14
C LYS A 240 2.25 14.33 16.71
N ASP A 241 1.45 15.35 16.49
CA ASP A 241 0.98 15.76 15.17
C ASP A 241 2.01 16.67 14.48
N GLY A 242 2.03 16.64 13.14
CA GLY A 242 2.97 17.42 12.34
C GLY A 242 3.27 16.83 10.97
N PRO A 243 4.31 17.36 10.29
CA PRO A 243 4.71 16.85 9.00
C PRO A 243 5.12 15.36 9.06
N ILE A 244 4.67 14.54 8.11
CA ILE A 244 4.84 13.07 8.10
C ILE A 244 6.30 12.70 8.30
N LYS A 245 7.18 13.33 7.52
CA LYS A 245 8.63 13.11 7.60
C LYS A 245 9.18 13.40 9.00
N GLU A 246 8.80 14.52 9.60
CA GLU A 246 9.29 14.88 10.95
C GLU A 246 8.77 13.92 12.01
N VAL A 247 7.52 13.49 11.90
CA VAL A 247 6.92 12.49 12.79
C VAL A 247 7.64 11.16 12.65
N MET A 248 7.91 10.70 11.41
CA MET A 248 8.71 9.52 11.14
C MET A 248 10.11 9.61 11.77
N GLU A 249 10.81 10.72 11.52
CA GLU A 249 12.17 10.95 12.01
C GLU A 249 12.25 10.91 13.53
N LYS A 250 11.31 11.56 14.23
CA LYS A 250 11.34 11.72 15.69
C LYS A 250 10.73 10.53 16.43
N GLU A 251 9.55 10.08 16.02
CA GLU A 251 8.77 9.09 16.77
C GLU A 251 9.12 7.63 16.37
N PHE A 252 9.78 7.43 15.22
CA PHE A 252 10.26 6.14 14.73
C PHE A 252 11.80 6.06 14.67
N TYR A 253 12.50 6.99 15.32
CA TYR A 253 13.97 7.07 15.37
C TYR A 253 14.64 5.72 15.65
N ASP A 254 14.15 4.96 16.64
CA ASP A 254 14.73 3.67 17.02
C ASP A 254 14.75 2.67 15.84
N TYR A 255 13.71 2.69 15.00
CA TYR A 255 13.66 1.81 13.82
C TYR A 255 14.65 2.26 12.76
N ILE A 256 14.77 3.56 12.53
CA ILE A 256 15.71 4.15 11.57
C ILE A 256 17.16 3.84 11.99
N ASP A 257 17.47 4.02 13.28
CA ASP A 257 18.82 3.79 13.80
C ASP A 257 19.22 2.31 13.77
N GLN A 258 18.26 1.40 13.98
CA GLN A 258 18.47 -0.04 13.90
C GLN A 258 18.41 -0.61 12.47
N GLY A 259 18.21 0.23 11.44
CA GLY A 259 18.10 -0.24 10.06
C GLY A 259 16.76 -0.92 9.72
N ASN A 260 15.74 -0.80 10.58
CA ASN A 260 14.41 -1.39 10.41
C ASN A 260 13.46 -0.46 9.63
N TYR A 261 13.89 0.04 8.47
CA TYR A 261 13.14 1.03 7.68
C TYR A 261 11.76 0.52 7.22
N TYR A 262 11.62 -0.78 6.99
CA TYR A 262 10.34 -1.43 6.64
C TYR A 262 9.26 -1.32 7.75
N LYS A 263 9.61 -0.88 8.97
CA LYS A 263 8.67 -0.63 10.07
C LYS A 263 8.27 0.84 10.19
N VAL A 264 8.81 1.72 9.36
CA VAL A 264 8.50 3.15 9.35
C VAL A 264 7.43 3.40 8.28
N GLU A 265 6.21 3.66 8.73
CA GLU A 265 5.01 3.73 7.87
C GLU A 265 4.32 5.10 8.00
N ALA A 266 3.79 5.61 6.89
CA ALA A 266 3.16 6.92 6.85
C ALA A 266 1.79 6.92 7.53
N ILE A 267 1.01 5.86 7.36
CA ILE A 267 -0.34 5.78 7.94
C ILE A 267 -0.30 5.88 9.48
N PRO A 268 0.53 5.12 10.21
CA PRO A 268 0.69 5.34 11.64
C PRO A 268 1.19 6.75 12.01
N ALA A 269 2.09 7.35 11.23
CA ALA A 269 2.55 8.73 11.49
C ALA A 269 1.42 9.76 11.34
N ILE A 270 0.53 9.58 10.37
CA ILE A 270 -0.66 10.43 10.17
C ILE A 270 -1.70 10.18 11.28
N TYR A 271 -1.95 8.92 11.64
CA TYR A 271 -2.85 8.52 12.73
C TYR A 271 -2.20 8.63 14.12
N ASN A 272 -1.38 9.66 14.34
CA ASN A 272 -0.76 9.91 15.63
C ASN A 272 -1.81 10.26 16.70
N ARG A 273 -1.44 10.07 17.98
CA ARG A 273 -2.37 10.24 19.11
C ARG A 273 -3.00 11.64 19.19
N GLU A 274 -2.23 12.71 18.99
CA GLU A 274 -2.74 14.07 19.04
C GLU A 274 -3.77 14.35 17.94
N PHE A 275 -3.48 13.94 16.71
CA PHE A 275 -4.40 14.08 15.57
C PHE A 275 -5.68 13.26 15.79
N VAL A 276 -5.53 11.97 16.13
CA VAL A 276 -6.67 11.08 16.36
C VAL A 276 -7.55 11.58 17.50
N GLY A 277 -6.98 12.08 18.59
CA GLY A 277 -7.77 12.65 19.69
C GLY A 277 -8.62 13.85 19.26
N LYS A 278 -8.09 14.74 18.42
CA LYS A 278 -8.86 15.86 17.83
C LYS A 278 -9.95 15.35 16.88
N LEU A 279 -9.61 14.39 16.03
CA LEU A 279 -10.51 13.76 15.06
C LEU A 279 -11.71 13.09 15.77
N LEU A 280 -11.46 12.29 16.81
CA LEU A 280 -12.50 11.60 17.57
C LEU A 280 -13.45 12.58 18.26
N LYS A 281 -12.96 13.69 18.81
CA LYS A 281 -13.81 14.75 19.36
C LYS A 281 -14.70 15.40 18.28
N ALA A 282 -14.15 15.65 17.09
CA ALA A 282 -14.94 16.18 15.97
C ALA A 282 -16.05 15.19 15.57
N ILE A 283 -15.74 13.90 15.48
CA ILE A 283 -16.70 12.83 15.18
C ILE A 283 -17.78 12.74 16.27
N MET A 284 -17.39 12.75 17.54
CA MET A 284 -18.32 12.72 18.67
C MET A 284 -19.32 13.87 18.63
N ASN A 285 -18.88 15.07 18.24
CA ASN A 285 -19.77 16.22 18.12
C ASN A 285 -20.70 16.11 16.89
N GLY A 286 -20.19 15.61 15.77
CA GLY A 286 -20.89 15.63 14.47
C GLY A 286 -21.81 14.45 14.17
N PHE A 287 -21.79 13.38 14.97
CA PHE A 287 -22.54 12.15 14.71
C PHE A 287 -23.37 11.69 15.91
N ASP A 288 -24.47 10.98 15.67
CA ASP A 288 -25.33 10.41 16.72
C ASP A 288 -24.81 9.03 17.17
N GLU A 289 -24.27 8.28 16.22
CA GLU A 289 -23.71 6.94 16.42
C GLU A 289 -22.27 6.85 15.89
N ILE A 290 -21.43 6.10 16.58
CA ILE A 290 -20.05 5.81 16.17
C ILE A 290 -19.82 4.30 16.21
N LEU A 291 -19.52 3.72 15.06
CA LEU A 291 -19.08 2.33 14.94
C LEU A 291 -17.55 2.31 14.88
N LEU A 292 -16.92 1.90 15.99
CA LEU A 292 -15.48 1.64 16.03
C LEU A 292 -15.22 0.24 15.46
N LEU A 293 -14.22 0.13 14.58
CA LEU A 293 -13.79 -1.14 13.99
C LEU A 293 -12.30 -1.36 14.26
N SER A 294 -11.88 -2.58 14.55
CA SER A 294 -10.46 -2.92 14.71
C SER A 294 -10.17 -4.33 14.22
N GLU A 295 -8.93 -4.58 13.81
CA GLU A 295 -8.44 -5.92 13.50
C GLU A 295 -8.21 -6.76 14.77
N LYS A 296 -8.08 -6.10 15.92
CA LYS A 296 -7.88 -6.69 17.24
C LYS A 296 -9.03 -6.32 18.18
N LYS A 297 -8.97 -6.84 19.41
CA LYS A 297 -9.90 -6.45 20.47
C LYS A 297 -9.86 -4.93 20.69
N ILE A 298 -11.01 -4.28 20.59
CA ILE A 298 -11.12 -2.83 20.73
C ILE A 298 -10.94 -2.40 22.19
N GLN A 299 -10.11 -1.38 22.37
CA GLN A 299 -10.11 -0.53 23.56
C GLN A 299 -10.76 0.79 23.17
N ILE A 300 -11.81 1.19 23.89
CA ILE A 300 -12.52 2.44 23.62
C ILE A 300 -11.56 3.60 23.92
N PRO A 301 -11.28 4.49 22.94
CA PRO A 301 -10.45 5.67 23.16
C PRO A 301 -11.00 6.56 24.28
N GLU A 302 -10.13 7.21 25.05
CA GLU A 302 -10.52 8.10 26.16
C GLU A 302 -11.54 9.16 25.73
N GLU A 303 -11.35 9.71 24.52
CA GLU A 303 -12.19 10.74 23.93
C GLU A 303 -13.64 10.31 23.71
N LEU A 304 -13.92 9.00 23.68
CA LEU A 304 -15.24 8.43 23.40
C LEU A 304 -15.85 7.69 24.60
N LYS A 305 -15.18 7.68 25.76
CA LYS A 305 -15.64 6.91 26.93
C LYS A 305 -16.94 7.41 27.55
N GLU A 306 -17.32 8.66 27.29
CA GLU A 306 -18.58 9.22 27.79
C GLU A 306 -19.81 8.73 27.00
N LEU A 307 -19.59 8.16 25.82
CA LEU A 307 -20.66 7.60 24.99
C LEU A 307 -21.15 6.26 25.55
N LYS A 308 -22.44 5.99 25.34
CA LYS A 308 -23.04 4.73 25.76
C LYS A 308 -22.68 3.62 24.77
N VAL A 309 -22.17 2.50 25.28
CA VAL A 309 -22.00 1.27 24.49
C VAL A 309 -23.37 0.64 24.25
N THR A 310 -23.78 0.52 22.99
CA THR A 310 -25.09 -0.04 22.60
C THR A 310 -24.99 -1.43 21.99
N ASP A 311 -23.87 -1.76 21.35
CA ASP A 311 -23.56 -3.10 20.86
C ASP A 311 -22.03 -3.30 20.89
N GLN A 312 -21.57 -4.53 21.13
CA GLN A 312 -20.15 -4.84 21.20
C GLN A 312 -19.88 -6.27 20.74
N GLY A 313 -18.94 -6.40 19.81
CA GLY A 313 -18.34 -7.68 19.44
C GLY A 313 -16.84 -7.70 19.76
N GLU A 314 -16.17 -8.74 19.27
CA GLU A 314 -14.72 -8.88 19.44
C GLU A 314 -13.96 -7.75 18.71
N ARG A 315 -14.43 -7.37 17.52
CA ARG A 315 -13.75 -6.45 16.58
C ARG A 315 -14.55 -5.18 16.26
N PHE A 316 -15.65 -4.95 16.96
CA PHE A 316 -16.43 -3.72 16.82
C PHE A 316 -17.02 -3.27 18.16
N VAL A 317 -17.25 -1.97 18.27
CA VAL A 317 -18.04 -1.35 19.35
C VAL A 317 -18.93 -0.30 18.71
N LEU A 318 -20.23 -0.36 18.98
CA LEU A 318 -21.18 0.68 18.63
C LEU A 318 -21.42 1.58 19.85
N LEU A 319 -21.22 2.87 19.64
CA LEU A 319 -21.38 3.92 20.64
C LEU A 319 -22.51 4.85 20.20
N SER A 320 -23.32 5.31 21.15
CA SER A 320 -24.33 6.35 20.94
C SER A 320 -24.19 7.46 21.97
N LYS A 321 -24.68 8.65 21.61
CA LYS A 321 -24.97 9.71 22.57
C LYS A 321 -26.03 9.30 23.60
#